data_AF-A0A3N2GX42-F1
#
_entry.id   AF-A0A3N2GX42-F1
#
_cell.length_a   1.000
_cell.length_b   1.000
_cell.length_c   1.000
_cell.angle_alpha   90.00
_cell.angle_beta   90.00
_cell.angle_gamma   90.00
#
_symmetry.space_group_name_H-M   'P 1'
#
loop_
_entity.id
_entity.type
_entity.pdbx_description
1 polymer ?
#
loop_
_entity_poly.entity_id
_entity_poly.type
_entity_poly.pdbx_seq_one_letter_code
_entity_poly.pdbx_strand_id
1 'polypeptide(L)'
;MNETLQRLIDVLPPPLARPEPPPWDRAVEEIGFQFPSDYRAFVDRYGGGAINEELHVSCPTEFPYEPGVSPGFAGYLEAMDLGVGDAYRSMRDSFPEDYPYPIFPEPGGLLQWGVTGGGDDLFWLTEDEDPDRWPVVIWWRNLDPRWESFPGGTVEFLLAVAERRHEYTEHLLWGTTGMRWHLEGDWKVRYPYSG
;
A
#
# COMPACT_ATOMS: atom_id res chain seq x y z
N MET A 1 -8.03 -12.32 -15.34
CA MET A 1 -7.76 -12.24 -13.89
C MET A 1 -6.45 -12.96 -13.66
N ASN A 2 -5.45 -12.29 -13.08
CA ASN A 2 -4.13 -12.87 -12.84
C ASN A 2 -4.25 -14.06 -11.86
N GLU A 3 -3.53 -15.15 -12.11
CA GLU A 3 -3.55 -16.38 -11.30
C GLU A 3 -3.21 -16.09 -9.82
N THR A 4 -2.26 -15.18 -9.58
CA THR A 4 -1.87 -14.75 -8.23
C THR A 4 -3.04 -14.13 -7.46
N LEU A 5 -3.81 -13.25 -8.10
CA LEU A 5 -4.97 -12.61 -7.47
C LEU A 5 -6.08 -13.63 -7.16
N GLN A 6 -6.30 -14.61 -8.05
CA GLN A 6 -7.26 -15.67 -7.77
C GLN A 6 -6.85 -16.49 -6.55
N ARG A 7 -5.57 -16.86 -6.45
CA ARG A 7 -5.05 -17.57 -5.26
C ARG A 7 -5.21 -16.73 -3.99
N LEU A 8 -5.00 -15.42 -4.07
CA LEU A 8 -5.24 -14.52 -2.94
C LEU A 8 -6.72 -14.53 -2.53
N ILE A 9 -7.64 -14.47 -3.49
CA ILE A 9 -9.09 -14.57 -3.25
C ILE A 9 -9.47 -15.88 -2.56
N ASP A 10 -8.83 -16.99 -2.92
CA ASP A 10 -9.12 -18.29 -2.34
C ASP A 10 -8.71 -18.38 -0.85
N VAL A 11 -7.64 -17.67 -0.45
CA VAL A 11 -7.14 -17.68 0.95
C VAL A 11 -7.62 -16.50 1.79
N LEU A 12 -7.92 -15.36 1.16
CA LEU A 12 -8.41 -14.12 1.76
C LEU A 12 -9.68 -13.71 1.01
N PRO A 13 -10.87 -14.22 1.38
CA PRO A 13 -12.09 -13.89 0.66
C PRO A 13 -12.38 -12.38 0.67
N PRO A 14 -12.79 -11.78 -0.46
CA PRO A 14 -13.12 -10.35 -0.54
C PRO A 14 -14.44 -10.02 0.18
N PRO A 15 -14.77 -8.73 0.37
CA PRO A 15 -16.08 -8.31 0.85
C PRO A 15 -17.22 -8.91 0.03
N LEU A 16 -18.36 -9.19 0.69
CA LEU A 16 -19.56 -9.70 0.02
C LEU A 16 -20.13 -8.69 -0.99
N ALA A 17 -20.14 -7.41 -0.63
CA ALA A 17 -20.53 -6.33 -1.52
C ALA A 17 -19.27 -5.82 -2.22
N ARG A 18 -19.30 -5.79 -3.56
CA ARG A 18 -18.17 -5.30 -4.33
C ARG A 18 -17.95 -3.80 -4.07
N PRO A 19 -16.75 -3.38 -3.64
CA PRO A 19 -16.41 -1.98 -3.46
C PRO A 19 -16.51 -1.19 -4.78
N GLU A 20 -16.80 0.11 -4.70
CA GLU A 20 -16.72 0.99 -5.86
C GLU A 20 -15.25 1.19 -6.28
N PRO A 21 -14.85 0.83 -7.49
CA PRO A 21 -13.48 0.98 -7.94
C PRO A 21 -13.13 2.45 -8.23
N PRO A 22 -11.89 2.89 -7.97
CA PRO A 22 -11.39 4.17 -8.47
C PRO A 22 -11.47 4.24 -10.01
N PRO A 23 -11.71 5.42 -10.60
CA PRO A 23 -11.72 5.62 -12.05
C PRO A 23 -10.28 5.65 -12.58
N TRP A 24 -9.64 4.48 -12.65
CA TRP A 24 -8.21 4.33 -12.98
C TRP A 24 -7.79 4.96 -14.31
N ASP A 25 -8.72 5.10 -15.25
CA ASP A 25 -8.51 5.77 -16.54
C ASP A 25 -8.08 7.24 -16.39
N ARG A 26 -8.43 7.89 -15.27
CA ARG A 26 -8.06 9.27 -14.99
C ARG A 26 -6.67 9.44 -14.38
N ALA A 27 -6.08 8.38 -13.82
CA ALA A 27 -4.83 8.49 -13.05
C ALA A 27 -3.69 9.13 -13.88
N VAL A 28 -3.50 8.68 -15.12
CA VAL A 28 -2.42 9.22 -15.98
C VAL A 28 -2.61 10.70 -16.28
N GLU A 29 -3.86 11.15 -16.47
CA GLU A 29 -4.18 12.56 -16.71
C GLU A 29 -4.02 13.41 -15.45
N GLU A 30 -4.45 12.90 -14.29
CA GLU A 30 -4.46 13.64 -13.03
C GLU A 30 -3.09 13.69 -12.33
N ILE A 31 -2.34 12.59 -12.34
CA ILE A 31 -1.09 12.43 -11.58
C ILE A 31 0.12 12.02 -12.41
N GLY A 32 -0.04 11.85 -13.73
CA GLY A 32 1.07 11.64 -14.67
C GLY A 32 1.59 10.21 -14.79
N PHE A 33 1.06 9.26 -14.02
CA PHE A 33 1.41 7.84 -14.10
C PHE A 33 0.21 6.95 -13.76
N GLN A 34 0.39 5.64 -13.89
CA GLN A 34 -0.60 4.64 -13.50
C GLN A 34 -0.09 3.79 -12.34
N PHE A 35 -0.95 3.35 -11.44
CA PHE A 35 -0.56 2.43 -10.35
C PHE A 35 -0.18 1.04 -10.88
N PRO A 36 0.46 0.13 -10.13
CA PRO A 36 0.65 -1.26 -10.55
C PRO A 36 -0.68 -1.96 -10.85
N SER A 37 -0.73 -2.79 -11.90
CA SER A 37 -1.95 -3.43 -12.39
C SER A 37 -2.54 -4.45 -11.43
N ASP A 38 -1.69 -5.12 -10.67
CA ASP A 38 -2.09 -6.06 -9.62
C ASP A 38 -2.77 -5.33 -8.45
N TYR A 39 -2.22 -4.19 -8.01
CA TYR A 39 -2.79 -3.32 -7.00
C TYR A 39 -4.16 -2.79 -7.43
N ARG A 40 -4.30 -2.28 -8.66
CA ARG A 40 -5.61 -1.82 -9.17
C ARG A 40 -6.64 -2.96 -9.16
N ALA A 41 -6.23 -4.15 -9.62
CA ALA A 41 -7.11 -5.31 -9.63
C ALA A 41 -7.49 -5.79 -8.21
N PHE A 42 -6.59 -5.63 -7.23
CA PHE A 42 -6.87 -5.87 -5.82
C PHE A 42 -7.89 -4.85 -5.30
N VAL A 43 -7.65 -3.55 -5.44
CA VAL A 43 -8.55 -2.50 -4.97
C VAL A 43 -9.94 -2.61 -5.61
N ASP A 44 -10.04 -2.98 -6.89
CA ASP A 44 -11.31 -3.26 -7.59
C ASP A 44 -12.17 -4.39 -6.98
N ARG A 45 -11.57 -5.20 -6.11
CA ARG A 45 -12.18 -6.37 -5.45
C ARG A 45 -12.31 -6.18 -3.95
N TYR A 46 -11.33 -5.55 -3.32
CA TYR A 46 -11.19 -5.43 -1.88
C TYR A 46 -11.44 -4.02 -1.35
N GLY A 47 -11.29 -2.99 -2.18
CA GLY A 47 -11.23 -1.60 -1.72
C GLY A 47 -9.95 -1.34 -0.92
N GLY A 48 -9.98 -0.27 -0.13
CA GLY A 48 -8.99 0.02 0.91
C GLY A 48 -9.44 -0.58 2.24
N GLY A 49 -8.49 -1.05 3.03
CA GLY A 49 -8.83 -1.79 4.25
C GLY A 49 -7.65 -2.55 4.82
N ALA A 50 -7.94 -3.49 5.70
CA ALA A 50 -6.93 -4.22 6.46
C ALA A 50 -7.09 -5.73 6.42
N ILE A 51 -5.97 -6.45 6.37
CA ILE A 51 -5.92 -7.87 6.70
C ILE A 51 -5.82 -8.00 8.21
N ASN A 52 -6.80 -8.65 8.82
CA ASN A 52 -6.92 -8.88 10.26
C ASN A 52 -6.80 -7.61 11.12
N GLU A 53 -7.13 -6.43 10.59
CA GLU A 53 -6.95 -5.12 11.26
C GLU A 53 -5.48 -4.77 11.54
N GLU A 54 -4.55 -5.49 10.91
CA GLU A 54 -3.10 -5.33 11.14
C GLU A 54 -2.37 -4.86 9.89
N LEU A 55 -2.62 -5.41 8.70
CA LEU A 55 -1.93 -4.96 7.48
C LEU A 55 -2.89 -4.13 6.64
N HIS A 56 -2.73 -2.81 6.66
CA HIS A 56 -3.58 -1.87 5.95
C HIS A 56 -3.06 -1.62 4.53
N VAL A 57 -3.99 -1.61 3.58
CA VAL A 57 -3.80 -1.22 2.19
C VAL A 57 -4.62 0.05 1.95
N SER A 58 -3.92 1.14 1.65
CA SER A 58 -4.52 2.42 1.32
C SER A 58 -4.95 2.42 -0.15
N CYS A 59 -6.08 3.07 -0.48
CA CYS A 59 -6.50 3.25 -1.87
C CYS A 59 -7.12 4.61 -2.19
N PRO A 60 -6.92 5.18 -3.39
CA PRO A 60 -7.51 6.46 -3.78
C PRO A 60 -9.03 6.51 -3.57
N THR A 61 -9.53 7.69 -3.22
CA THR A 61 -10.96 7.92 -2.94
C THR A 61 -11.38 9.34 -3.33
N GLU A 62 -12.65 9.55 -3.67
CA GLU A 62 -13.18 10.88 -4.06
C GLU A 62 -13.33 11.85 -2.88
N PHE A 63 -13.02 11.39 -1.66
CA PHE A 63 -13.00 12.19 -0.44
C PHE A 63 -11.57 12.54 -0.03
N PRO A 64 -11.33 13.73 0.53
CA PRO A 64 -10.02 14.09 1.03
C PRO A 64 -9.59 13.18 2.20
N TYR A 65 -8.30 12.87 2.28
CA TYR A 65 -7.72 12.07 3.37
C TYR A 65 -7.74 12.81 4.70
N GLU A 66 -7.44 14.10 4.62
CA GLU A 66 -7.38 15.02 5.74
C GLU A 66 -7.97 16.36 5.31
N PRO A 67 -8.48 17.18 6.26
CA PRO A 67 -8.93 18.52 5.94
C PRO A 67 -7.81 19.34 5.28
N GLY A 68 -8.06 19.84 4.07
CA GLY A 68 -7.12 20.66 3.31
C GLY A 68 -6.30 19.92 2.26
N VAL A 69 -6.32 18.58 2.27
CA VAL A 69 -5.73 17.74 1.22
C VAL A 69 -6.71 17.63 0.05
N SER A 70 -6.19 17.55 -1.18
CA SER A 70 -7.03 17.34 -2.37
C SER A 70 -7.81 16.00 -2.27
N PRO A 71 -8.94 15.82 -2.97
CA PRO A 71 -9.54 14.49 -3.14
C PRO A 71 -8.87 13.73 -4.30
N GLY A 72 -9.31 12.49 -4.53
CA GLY A 72 -8.94 11.69 -5.70
C GLY A 72 -7.51 11.19 -5.68
N PHE A 73 -6.92 11.00 -6.87
CA PHE A 73 -5.57 10.46 -7.00
C PHE A 73 -4.51 11.43 -6.46
N ALA A 74 -4.63 12.73 -6.74
CA ALA A 74 -3.74 13.74 -6.20
C ALA A 74 -3.80 13.78 -4.66
N GLY A 75 -5.01 13.68 -4.10
CA GLY A 75 -5.24 13.59 -2.67
C GLY A 75 -4.58 12.39 -2.00
N TYR A 76 -4.64 11.24 -2.64
CA TYR A 76 -3.96 10.04 -2.19
C TYR A 76 -2.44 10.25 -2.12
N LEU A 77 -1.82 10.78 -3.18
CA LEU A 77 -0.38 11.01 -3.20
C LEU A 77 0.04 12.05 -2.16
N GLU A 78 -0.71 13.15 -2.04
CA GLU A 78 -0.47 14.18 -1.04
C GLU A 78 -0.56 13.61 0.39
N ALA A 79 -1.54 12.75 0.68
CA ALA A 79 -1.67 12.12 2.00
C ALA A 79 -0.52 11.16 2.33
N MET A 80 -0.07 10.36 1.35
CA MET A 80 1.07 9.45 1.53
C MET A 80 2.39 10.24 1.68
N ASP A 81 2.51 11.40 1.02
CA ASP A 81 3.67 12.27 1.13
C ASP A 81 3.71 13.08 2.45
N LEU A 82 2.57 13.64 2.88
CA LEU A 82 2.48 14.41 4.12
C LEU A 82 2.68 13.55 5.37
N GLY A 83 2.17 12.31 5.37
CA GLY A 83 2.31 11.42 6.52
C GLY A 83 3.74 10.88 6.65
N VAL A 84 4.27 10.35 5.54
CA VAL A 84 5.51 9.56 5.54
C VAL A 84 6.61 10.26 4.77
N GLY A 85 6.33 10.85 3.62
CA GLY A 85 7.35 11.42 2.76
C GLY A 85 8.21 12.51 3.40
N ASP A 86 7.61 13.48 4.08
CA ASP A 86 8.35 14.56 4.77
C ASP A 86 9.23 14.04 5.91
N ALA A 87 8.72 13.10 6.70
CA ALA A 87 9.47 12.49 7.79
C ALA A 87 10.70 11.74 7.25
N TYR A 88 10.53 10.95 6.19
CA TYR A 88 11.63 10.17 5.62
C TYR A 88 12.65 11.03 4.87
N ARG A 89 12.23 12.11 4.19
CA ARG A 89 13.17 13.10 3.63
C ARG A 89 14.02 13.73 4.74
N SER A 90 13.40 14.13 5.85
CA SER A 90 14.13 14.69 7.01
C SER A 90 15.10 13.68 7.64
N MET A 91 14.69 12.41 7.76
CA MET A 91 15.55 11.33 8.26
C MET A 91 16.72 11.07 7.31
N ARG A 92 16.50 11.05 6.00
CA ARG A 92 17.55 10.93 4.99
C ARG A 92 18.55 12.08 5.05
N ASP A 93 18.09 13.32 5.18
CA ASP A 93 18.97 14.49 5.28
C ASP A 93 19.88 14.41 6.52
N SER A 94 19.38 13.80 7.60
CA SER A 94 20.10 13.66 8.87
C SER A 94 20.98 12.39 8.92
N PHE A 95 20.52 11.30 8.31
CA PHE A 95 21.07 9.94 8.41
C PHE A 95 21.04 9.25 7.02
N PRO A 96 21.80 9.76 6.03
CA PRO A 96 21.71 9.29 4.65
C PRO A 96 22.16 7.83 4.46
N GLU A 97 23.00 7.31 5.36
CA GLU A 97 23.44 5.90 5.33
C GLU A 97 22.33 4.93 5.79
N ASP A 98 21.47 5.37 6.72
CA ASP A 98 20.37 4.57 7.28
C ASP A 98 19.07 4.69 6.44
N TYR A 99 18.91 5.79 5.71
CA TYR A 99 17.75 6.10 4.87
C TYR A 99 18.20 6.33 3.42
N PRO A 100 18.61 5.27 2.68
CA PRO A 100 19.27 5.41 1.39
C PRO A 100 18.32 5.72 0.23
N TYR A 101 17.01 5.55 0.42
CA TYR A 101 16.04 5.69 -0.65
C TYR A 101 15.57 7.14 -0.84
N PRO A 102 15.42 7.60 -2.08
CA PRO A 102 14.62 8.78 -2.35
C PRO A 102 13.14 8.54 -2.05
N ILE A 103 12.38 9.62 -1.91
CA ILE A 103 10.94 9.58 -1.63
C ILE A 103 10.21 10.18 -2.83
N PHE A 104 9.14 9.52 -3.29
CA PHE A 104 8.32 10.02 -4.38
C PHE A 104 7.84 11.46 -4.06
N PRO A 105 7.89 12.42 -5.01
CA PRO A 105 8.05 12.26 -6.46
C PRO A 105 9.49 12.32 -6.98
N GLU A 106 10.52 12.23 -6.12
CA GLU A 106 11.90 12.11 -6.61
C GLU A 106 12.06 10.85 -7.48
N PRO A 107 12.82 10.89 -8.60
CA PRO A 107 13.02 9.73 -9.46
C PRO A 107 13.52 8.50 -8.69
N GLY A 108 12.88 7.35 -8.89
CA GLY A 108 13.18 6.12 -8.14
C GLY A 108 12.74 6.18 -6.67
N GLY A 109 11.89 7.14 -6.30
CA GLY A 109 11.44 7.35 -4.94
C GLY A 109 10.48 6.29 -4.44
N LEU A 110 10.43 6.13 -3.11
CA LEU A 110 9.43 5.29 -2.45
C LEU A 110 8.07 5.98 -2.42
N LEU A 111 7.04 5.27 -2.85
CA LEU A 111 5.64 5.67 -2.74
C LEU A 111 4.92 4.71 -1.79
N GLN A 112 4.41 5.22 -0.67
CA GLN A 112 3.72 4.39 0.31
C GLN A 112 2.38 3.90 -0.22
N TRP A 113 2.05 2.63 0.03
CA TRP A 113 0.74 2.05 -0.29
C TRP A 113 0.09 1.32 0.88
N GLY A 114 0.85 1.02 1.93
CA GLY A 114 0.34 0.32 3.10
C GLY A 114 1.13 0.62 4.37
N VAL A 115 0.55 0.21 5.48
CA VAL A 115 1.15 0.32 6.82
C VAL A 115 0.69 -0.88 7.65
N THR A 116 1.53 -1.38 8.56
CA THR A 116 1.09 -2.37 9.54
C THR A 116 0.57 -1.71 10.82
N GLY A 117 -0.19 -2.41 11.64
CA GLY A 117 -0.59 -1.97 12.99
C GLY A 117 0.62 -1.78 13.91
N GLY A 118 1.76 -2.41 13.53
CA GLY A 118 3.06 -2.16 14.13
C GLY A 118 3.75 -0.89 13.63
N GLY A 119 3.18 -0.14 12.68
CA GLY A 119 3.80 1.05 12.11
C GLY A 119 5.01 0.78 11.22
N ASP A 120 5.10 -0.42 10.63
CA ASP A 120 6.00 -0.69 9.51
C ASP A 120 5.37 -0.14 8.23
N ASP A 121 6.15 0.56 7.42
CA ASP A 121 5.65 1.20 6.21
C ASP A 121 5.96 0.34 4.99
N LEU A 122 4.97 0.20 4.09
CA LEU A 122 5.09 -0.56 2.85
C LEU A 122 5.03 0.38 1.65
N PHE A 123 6.04 0.26 0.79
CA PHE A 123 6.27 1.14 -0.34
C PHE A 123 6.35 0.37 -1.65
N TRP A 124 6.09 1.08 -2.75
CA TRP A 124 6.59 0.74 -4.07
C TRP A 124 7.87 1.51 -4.33
N LEU A 125 8.87 0.85 -4.90
CA LEU A 125 10.05 1.52 -5.44
C LEU A 125 9.81 1.93 -6.90
N THR A 126 9.63 3.24 -7.14
CA THR A 126 9.20 3.78 -8.45
C THR A 126 10.35 3.97 -9.44
N GLU A 127 11.22 2.97 -9.57
CA GLU A 127 12.46 3.06 -10.37
C GLU A 127 12.31 2.73 -11.86
N ASP A 128 11.33 1.91 -12.24
CA ASP A 128 11.02 1.56 -13.63
C ASP A 128 9.91 2.47 -14.19
N GLU A 129 9.90 2.72 -15.49
CA GLU A 129 8.80 3.47 -16.14
C GLU A 129 7.50 2.66 -16.17
N ASP A 130 7.60 1.31 -16.15
CA ASP A 130 6.48 0.39 -16.06
C ASP A 130 6.12 0.11 -14.58
N PRO A 131 4.95 0.58 -14.09
CA PRO A 131 4.51 0.37 -12.71
C PRO A 131 4.36 -1.10 -12.33
N ASP A 132 4.14 -1.99 -13.30
CA ASP A 132 4.03 -3.43 -13.04
C ASP A 132 5.36 -4.07 -12.65
N ARG A 133 6.47 -3.30 -12.72
CA ARG A 133 7.81 -3.72 -12.33
C ARG A 133 8.29 -3.10 -11.02
N TRP A 134 7.48 -2.27 -10.36
CA TRP A 134 7.85 -1.68 -9.09
C TRP A 134 7.86 -2.73 -7.98
N PRO A 135 9.01 -3.04 -7.37
CA PRO A 135 9.05 -3.99 -6.26
C PRO A 135 8.48 -3.35 -4.98
N VAL A 136 8.04 -4.20 -4.06
CA VAL A 136 7.70 -3.78 -2.71
C VAL A 136 8.98 -3.56 -1.89
N VAL A 137 9.01 -2.47 -1.13
CA VAL A 137 10.03 -2.18 -0.12
C VAL A 137 9.35 -1.98 1.22
N ILE A 138 9.88 -2.61 2.27
CA ILE A 138 9.36 -2.50 3.64
C ILE A 138 10.39 -1.77 4.52
N TRP A 139 9.93 -0.81 5.31
CA TRP A 139 10.68 -0.29 6.45
C TRP A 139 10.22 -1.00 7.73
N TRP A 140 11.05 -1.90 8.25
CA TRP A 140 10.77 -2.62 9.49
C TRP A 140 11.10 -1.76 10.69
N ARG A 141 10.11 -1.08 11.26
CA ARG A 141 10.32 -0.17 12.38
C ARG A 141 10.50 -0.91 13.71
N ASN A 142 9.75 -2.00 13.90
CA ASN A 142 9.60 -2.67 15.20
C ASN A 142 10.19 -4.08 15.29
N LEU A 143 11.01 -4.49 14.31
CA LEU A 143 11.89 -5.65 14.40
C LEU A 143 13.30 -5.21 14.84
N ASP A 144 14.17 -5.02 13.86
CA ASP A 144 15.51 -4.44 13.94
C ASP A 144 15.55 -3.45 12.77
N PRO A 145 15.53 -2.12 13.04
CA PRO A 145 15.31 -1.06 12.05
C PRO A 145 16.11 -1.26 10.78
N ARG A 146 15.42 -1.66 9.71
CA ARG A 146 16.06 -1.97 8.43
C ARG A 146 15.08 -1.90 7.28
N TRP A 147 15.65 -1.74 6.10
CA TRP A 147 14.96 -1.88 4.83
C TRP A 147 15.01 -3.31 4.33
N GLU A 148 13.90 -3.79 3.77
CA GLU A 148 13.83 -5.05 3.03
C GLU A 148 13.19 -4.83 1.67
N SER A 149 13.76 -5.42 0.62
CA SER A 149 13.14 -5.48 -0.70
C SER A 149 12.48 -6.84 -0.89
N PHE A 150 11.23 -6.82 -1.33
CA PHE A 150 10.50 -7.98 -1.76
C PHE A 150 10.36 -7.96 -3.30
N PRO A 151 10.91 -8.96 -4.01
CA PRO A 151 10.83 -9.02 -5.47
C PRO A 151 9.40 -9.43 -5.87
N GLY A 152 8.54 -8.45 -6.07
CA GLY A 152 7.17 -8.65 -6.53
C GLY A 152 6.26 -7.45 -6.25
N GLY A 153 5.08 -7.48 -6.87
CA GLY A 153 4.06 -6.45 -6.70
C GLY A 153 3.23 -6.61 -5.42
N THR A 154 2.25 -5.73 -5.22
CA THR A 154 1.39 -5.73 -4.02
C THR A 154 0.69 -7.06 -3.80
N VAL A 155 0.08 -7.65 -4.83
CA VAL A 155 -0.70 -8.88 -4.69
C VAL A 155 0.20 -10.08 -4.41
N GLU A 156 1.40 -10.11 -4.98
CA GLU A 156 2.38 -11.17 -4.71
C GLU A 156 2.87 -11.11 -3.26
N PHE A 157 3.11 -9.90 -2.75
CA PHE A 157 3.46 -9.68 -1.35
C PHE A 157 2.31 -10.10 -0.41
N LEU A 158 1.09 -9.60 -0.64
CA LEU A 158 -0.07 -9.95 0.18
C LEU A 158 -0.36 -11.46 0.15
N LEU A 159 -0.18 -12.12 -1.00
CA LEU A 159 -0.32 -13.58 -1.11
C LEU A 159 0.78 -14.30 -0.32
N ALA A 160 2.02 -13.83 -0.38
CA ALA A 160 3.11 -14.39 0.43
C ALA A 160 2.82 -14.27 1.94
N VAL A 161 2.21 -13.16 2.37
CA VAL A 161 1.75 -12.98 3.75
C VAL A 161 0.59 -13.92 4.07
N ALA A 162 -0.46 -13.97 3.24
CA ALA A 162 -1.65 -14.77 3.48
C ALA A 162 -1.37 -16.29 3.50
N GLU A 163 -0.47 -16.76 2.63
CA GLU A 163 -0.02 -18.16 2.60
C GLU A 163 1.10 -18.46 3.62
N ARG A 164 1.48 -17.49 4.47
CA ARG A 164 2.57 -17.58 5.45
C ARG A 164 3.92 -18.02 4.84
N ARG A 165 4.20 -17.55 3.62
CA ARG A 165 5.48 -17.75 2.92
C ARG A 165 6.49 -16.63 3.15
N HIS A 166 6.04 -15.47 3.63
CA HIS A 166 6.93 -14.38 4.03
C HIS A 166 7.52 -14.67 5.42
N GLU A 167 8.83 -14.51 5.60
CA GLU A 167 9.52 -14.84 6.86
C GLU A 167 8.90 -14.11 8.07
N TYR A 168 8.54 -12.84 7.87
CA TYR A 168 7.96 -11.97 8.91
C TYR A 168 6.42 -11.94 8.93
N THR A 169 5.72 -12.93 8.39
CA THR A 169 4.23 -12.96 8.42
C THR A 169 3.66 -12.80 9.83
N GLU A 170 4.24 -13.45 10.84
CA GLU A 170 3.74 -13.34 12.22
C GLU A 170 3.92 -11.93 12.80
N HIS A 171 4.96 -11.20 12.36
CA HIS A 171 5.16 -9.80 12.76
C HIS A 171 4.16 -8.88 12.05
N LEU A 172 4.04 -9.02 10.73
CA LEU A 172 3.13 -8.24 9.89
C LEU A 172 1.67 -8.34 10.32
N LEU A 173 1.28 -9.49 10.86
CA LEU A 173 -0.10 -9.77 11.28
C LEU A 173 -0.25 -9.86 12.80
N TRP A 174 0.75 -9.44 13.57
CA TRP A 174 0.75 -9.46 15.04
C TRP A 174 0.27 -10.80 15.65
N GLY A 175 0.70 -11.91 15.06
CA GLY A 175 0.36 -13.28 15.50
C GLY A 175 -1.10 -13.67 15.29
N THR A 176 -1.89 -12.87 14.57
CA THR A 176 -3.28 -13.23 14.25
C THR A 176 -3.34 -14.48 13.37
N THR A 177 -4.38 -15.28 13.58
CA THR A 177 -4.62 -16.53 12.85
C THR A 177 -5.88 -16.42 12.00
N GLY A 178 -5.88 -17.15 10.88
CA GLY A 178 -6.88 -16.98 9.82
C GLY A 178 -6.65 -15.69 9.01
N MET A 179 -7.36 -15.57 7.90
CA MET A 179 -7.28 -14.42 6.99
C MET A 179 -8.66 -13.79 6.86
N ARG A 180 -8.79 -12.54 7.30
CA ARG A 180 -10.02 -11.75 7.18
C ARG A 180 -9.69 -10.39 6.61
N TRP A 181 -10.50 -9.97 5.65
CA TRP A 181 -10.44 -8.63 5.10
C TRP A 181 -11.46 -7.73 5.79
N HIS A 182 -11.00 -6.57 6.24
CA HIS A 182 -11.79 -5.52 6.88
C HIS A 182 -11.83 -4.33 5.92
N LEU A 183 -12.98 -4.10 5.28
CA LEU A 183 -13.16 -2.98 4.34
C LEU A 183 -13.23 -1.66 5.13
N GLU A 184 -12.32 -0.73 4.84
CA GLU A 184 -12.24 0.60 5.46
C GLU A 184 -12.56 1.72 4.47
N GLY A 185 -12.61 1.44 3.16
CA GLY A 185 -13.06 2.41 2.19
C GLY A 185 -13.03 1.91 0.75
N ASP A 186 -13.61 2.70 -0.12
CA ASP A 186 -13.61 2.54 -1.56
C ASP A 186 -13.61 3.92 -2.23
N TRP A 187 -13.84 3.98 -3.54
CA TRP A 187 -13.85 5.26 -4.24
C TRP A 187 -14.91 6.24 -3.69
N LYS A 188 -16.07 5.75 -3.25
CA LYS A 188 -17.25 6.55 -2.81
C LYS A 188 -17.48 6.58 -1.30
N VAL A 189 -16.71 5.82 -0.53
CA VAL A 189 -16.87 5.73 0.91
C VAL A 189 -15.50 5.68 1.55
N ARG A 190 -15.29 6.48 2.59
CA ARG A 190 -14.16 6.32 3.49
C ARG A 190 -14.69 6.19 4.91
N TYR A 191 -14.41 5.05 5.53
CA TYR A 191 -14.63 4.90 6.97
C TYR A 191 -13.43 5.54 7.70
N PRO A 192 -13.65 6.30 8.79
CA PRO A 192 -12.54 6.82 9.58
C PRO A 192 -11.71 5.65 10.11
N TYR A 193 -10.38 5.79 10.10
CA TYR A 193 -9.48 4.80 10.70
C TYR A 193 -9.92 4.52 12.13
N SER A 194 -10.18 3.25 12.44
CA SER A 194 -10.40 2.78 13.80
C SER A 194 -9.03 2.74 14.48
N GLY A 195 -8.54 3.90 14.91
CA GLY A 195 -7.30 3.99 15.70
C GLY A 195 -7.43 3.35 17.08
#